data_AF-A0A932G7W7-F1
#
_entry.id   AF-A0A932G7W7-F1
#
_cell.length_a   1.000
_cell.length_b   1.000
_cell.length_c   1.000
_cell.angle_alpha   90.00
_cell.angle_beta   90.00
_cell.angle_gamma   90.00
#
_symmetry.space_group_name_H-M   'P 1'
#
loop_
_entity.id
_entity.type
_entity.pdbx_description
1 polymer ?
#
loop_
_entity_poly.entity_id
_entity_poly.type
_entity_poly.pdbx_seq_one_letter_code
_entity_poly.pdbx_strand_id
1 'polypeptide(L)'
;MNIIEPVEAQLFKLPVEILIGADAWDTDGVIVQVDFFLGDQLLGSATESPYYILPTIITEGDLTLTAKAIDDAGAVTISPPVHVTFYRPPVLGQVAIVQNFAAPELALLQSELAEAQMESHVFDQEDLTLEMLAGYDLIVWNDLGDQADGLTANDVRVLQSAFDAGIPLYFIGEALVTSAQNLTEPERSQWLALLHLQPNANPPSGSVFTIAEPAHPILNGRAGGVGSFLLRGSPQVSAQATGEITVLARVGDTDALVASEDPVTGARTLTQLAPAFVEAGTHEFAQRRKLLRNAVGWLTRTTSPTAASEISLQTFVVPATAVVGSELRYVFVVAKNSAELAATDVTLIDQLPPEVKFVAASPGCSETNGLVTCRLGTLANNGDFVVVTILVSPVLPGVMWNRAQVVANEYDFATENNLSTRPTLTLLTPLLSIEALAGARYRLRLTGAVDVRHRIEASTNLLDWDTLVFTNIVNSARTGTLEIIDLSATNLPQRSYRAVALP
;
A
#
# COMPACT_ATOMS: atom_id res chain seq x y z
N MET A 1 18.65 -17.27 13.91
CA MET A 1 18.13 -16.03 14.51
C MET A 1 18.29 -14.92 13.51
N ASN A 2 17.20 -14.35 13.02
CA ASN A 2 17.19 -13.20 12.12
C ASN A 2 16.05 -12.25 12.47
N ILE A 3 16.18 -10.99 12.05
CA ILE A 3 15.04 -10.08 11.98
C ILE A 3 14.25 -10.46 10.73
N ILE A 4 12.93 -10.57 10.86
CA ILE A 4 12.00 -10.93 9.78
C ILE A 4 11.16 -9.73 9.30
N GLU A 5 11.08 -8.67 10.12
CA GLU A 5 10.52 -7.37 9.77
C GLU A 5 11.14 -6.30 10.68
N PRO A 6 11.49 -5.11 10.18
CA PRO A 6 11.46 -4.67 8.77
C PRO A 6 12.46 -5.40 7.88
N VAL A 7 12.38 -5.17 6.57
CA VAL A 7 13.36 -5.68 5.60
C VAL A 7 14.51 -4.70 5.38
N GLU A 8 15.59 -5.23 4.84
CA GLU A 8 16.81 -4.49 4.51
C GLU A 8 16.52 -3.31 3.57
N ALA A 9 17.00 -2.13 3.96
CA ALA A 9 16.83 -0.80 3.35
C ALA A 9 15.39 -0.25 3.37
N GLN A 10 14.53 -0.70 4.30
CA GLN A 10 13.16 -0.18 4.38
C GLN A 10 13.12 1.29 4.83
N LEU A 11 12.26 2.06 4.17
CA LEU A 11 12.04 3.48 4.41
C LEU A 11 10.82 3.70 5.31
N PHE A 12 10.95 4.63 6.25
CA PHE A 12 9.91 4.98 7.22
C PHE A 12 9.75 6.49 7.35
N LYS A 13 8.53 6.98 7.09
CA LYS A 13 8.14 8.38 7.32
C LYS A 13 7.88 8.60 8.81
N LEU A 14 8.53 9.60 9.40
CA LEU A 14 8.38 9.91 10.83
C LEU A 14 7.24 10.89 11.14
N PRO A 15 6.67 10.83 12.37
CA PRO A 15 6.85 9.77 13.37
C PRO A 15 6.08 8.51 12.98
N VAL A 16 6.58 7.33 13.37
CA VAL A 16 5.95 6.05 13.00
C VAL A 16 6.03 5.02 14.11
N GLU A 17 4.99 4.18 14.23
CA GLU A 17 5.06 2.90 14.95
C GLU A 17 5.44 1.80 13.96
N ILE A 18 6.56 1.12 14.21
CA ILE A 18 7.06 0.07 13.31
C ILE A 18 6.96 -1.30 13.98
N LEU A 19 6.47 -2.30 13.25
CA LEU A 19 6.52 -3.68 13.72
C LEU A 19 7.93 -4.21 13.52
N ILE A 20 8.56 -4.66 14.61
CA ILE A 20 9.86 -5.33 14.54
C ILE A 20 9.68 -6.76 15.01
N GLY A 21 10.02 -7.72 14.15
CA GLY A 21 9.86 -9.15 14.40
C GLY A 21 11.16 -9.91 14.19
N ALA A 22 11.33 -11.01 14.94
CA ALA A 22 12.47 -11.91 14.73
C ALA A 22 12.09 -13.39 14.86
N ASP A 23 12.80 -14.25 14.12
CA ASP A 23 12.76 -15.70 14.26
C ASP A 23 13.90 -16.19 15.14
N ALA A 24 13.59 -16.81 16.28
CA ALA A 24 14.60 -17.36 17.19
C ALA A 24 14.28 -18.82 17.51
N TRP A 25 15.29 -19.68 17.45
CA TRP A 25 15.18 -21.09 17.79
C TRP A 25 16.45 -21.56 18.48
N ASP A 26 16.27 -22.56 19.34
CA ASP A 26 17.31 -23.24 20.10
C ASP A 26 17.11 -24.75 19.89
N THR A 27 18.20 -25.47 19.65
CA THR A 27 18.18 -26.91 19.35
C THR A 27 18.03 -27.78 20.59
N ASP A 28 18.52 -27.31 21.72
CA ASP A 28 18.68 -28.07 22.95
C ASP A 28 18.03 -27.40 24.17
N GLY A 29 17.53 -26.18 24.01
CA GLY A 29 16.79 -25.43 25.02
C GLY A 29 15.61 -24.64 24.47
N VAL A 30 15.27 -23.55 25.17
CA VAL A 30 14.24 -22.59 24.77
C VAL A 30 14.78 -21.17 24.79
N ILE A 31 14.34 -20.35 23.85
CA ILE A 31 14.60 -18.91 23.88
C ILE A 31 13.75 -18.28 24.98
N VAL A 32 14.39 -17.57 25.91
CA VAL A 32 13.76 -16.90 27.05
C VAL A 32 13.44 -15.45 26.73
N GLN A 33 14.26 -14.80 25.92
CA GLN A 33 14.13 -13.38 25.62
C GLN A 33 14.78 -13.01 24.28
N VAL A 34 14.15 -12.10 23.54
CA VAL A 34 14.71 -11.43 22.37
C VAL A 34 14.67 -9.92 22.61
N ASP A 35 15.83 -9.29 22.69
CA ASP A 35 15.98 -7.84 22.76
C ASP A 35 16.15 -7.24 21.35
N PHE A 36 15.48 -6.13 21.06
CA PHE A 36 15.56 -5.43 19.78
C PHE A 36 16.20 -4.06 19.97
N PHE A 37 17.18 -3.73 19.13
CA PHE A 37 17.98 -2.51 19.21
C PHE A 37 17.92 -1.72 17.91
N LEU A 38 17.99 -0.38 18.03
CA LEU A 38 18.21 0.56 16.95
C LEU A 38 19.49 1.34 17.24
N GLY A 39 20.56 1.05 16.49
CA GLY A 39 21.91 1.38 16.91
C GLY A 39 22.21 0.74 18.27
N ASP A 40 22.63 1.55 19.24
CA ASP A 40 22.90 1.10 20.62
C ASP A 40 21.67 1.20 21.54
N GLN A 41 20.54 1.75 21.06
CA GLN A 41 19.34 1.95 21.87
C GLN A 41 18.47 0.70 21.91
N LEU A 42 18.18 0.18 23.10
CA LEU A 42 17.16 -0.86 23.29
C LEU A 42 15.77 -0.26 23.03
N LEU A 43 15.06 -0.82 22.04
CA LEU A 43 13.68 -0.45 21.71
C LEU A 43 12.66 -1.23 22.54
N GLY A 44 12.97 -2.49 22.86
CA GLY A 44 12.10 -3.36 23.64
C GLY A 44 12.56 -4.81 23.63
N SER A 45 11.82 -5.65 24.34
CA SER A 45 12.11 -7.08 24.48
C SER A 45 10.83 -7.91 24.33
N ALA A 46 10.94 -9.09 23.74
CA ALA A 46 9.87 -10.09 23.65
C ALA A 46 10.30 -11.38 24.36
N THR A 47 9.43 -11.97 25.17
CA THR A 47 9.71 -13.20 25.95
C THR A 47 8.87 -14.40 25.52
N GLU A 48 7.97 -14.21 24.55
CA GLU A 48 7.12 -15.27 24.02
C GLU A 48 7.17 -15.26 22.50
N SER A 49 7.24 -16.46 21.91
CA SER A 49 7.15 -16.62 20.46
C SER A 49 5.69 -16.50 20.01
N PRO A 50 5.39 -15.77 18.92
CA PRO A 50 6.36 -15.12 18.04
C PRO A 50 6.89 -13.78 18.57
N TYR A 51 8.19 -13.53 18.40
CA TYR A 51 8.89 -12.40 19.01
C TYR A 51 8.67 -11.11 18.21
N TYR A 52 7.81 -10.24 18.73
CA TYR A 52 7.52 -8.94 18.12
C TYR A 52 7.52 -7.81 19.14
N ILE A 53 7.89 -6.61 18.69
CA ILE A 53 7.65 -5.35 19.39
C ILE A 53 7.08 -4.32 18.42
N LEU A 54 6.40 -3.29 18.96
CA LEU A 54 5.80 -2.20 18.18
C LEU A 54 6.23 -0.83 18.75
N PRO A 55 7.52 -0.44 18.65
CA PRO A 55 8.01 0.83 19.17
C PRO A 55 7.63 2.02 18.29
N THR A 56 7.43 3.18 18.92
CA THR A 56 7.35 4.47 18.22
C THR A 56 8.75 5.03 17.98
N ILE A 57 9.07 5.35 16.73
CA ILE A 57 10.33 5.98 16.32
C ILE A 57 10.06 7.44 15.94
N ILE A 58 10.92 8.33 16.46
CA ILE A 58 10.87 9.77 16.21
C ILE A 58 12.20 10.35 15.70
N THR A 59 13.25 9.53 15.71
CA THR A 59 14.62 9.87 15.33
C THR A 59 14.83 9.60 13.84
N GLU A 60 15.29 10.60 13.11
CA GLU A 60 15.61 10.54 11.68
C GLU A 60 17.04 10.02 11.45
N GLY A 61 17.26 9.38 10.30
CA GLY A 61 18.56 8.94 9.82
C GLY A 61 18.57 7.50 9.29
N ASP A 62 19.70 7.15 8.67
CA ASP A 62 20.06 5.77 8.33
C ASP A 62 20.51 5.06 9.61
N LEU A 63 19.72 4.10 10.07
CA LEU A 63 19.91 3.40 11.33
C LEU A 63 19.97 1.90 11.11
N THR A 64 20.51 1.18 12.09
CA THR A 64 20.72 -0.26 12.03
C THR A 64 19.91 -0.95 13.10
N LEU A 65 19.08 -1.91 12.72
CA LEU A 65 18.34 -2.78 13.61
C LEU A 65 19.14 -4.06 13.86
N THR A 66 19.20 -4.48 15.12
CA THR A 66 19.73 -5.80 15.51
C THR A 66 18.82 -6.43 16.57
N ALA A 67 18.78 -7.75 16.60
CA ALA A 67 18.08 -8.51 17.61
C ALA A 67 19.06 -9.43 18.35
N LYS A 68 18.88 -9.57 19.66
CA LYS A 68 19.73 -10.39 20.53
C LYS A 68 18.85 -11.40 21.27
N ALA A 69 18.98 -12.67 20.93
CA ALA A 69 18.28 -13.78 21.57
C ALA A 69 19.10 -14.34 22.74
N ILE A 70 18.42 -14.67 23.84
CA ILE A 70 18.98 -15.25 25.06
C ILE A 70 18.21 -16.55 25.36
N ASP A 71 18.93 -17.66 25.56
CA ASP A 71 18.34 -18.96 25.91
C ASP A 71 18.24 -19.20 27.43
N ASP A 72 17.71 -20.37 27.83
CA ASP A 72 17.56 -20.76 29.24
C ASP A 72 18.87 -21.13 29.94
N ALA A 73 19.95 -21.34 29.19
CA ALA A 73 21.31 -21.50 29.70
C ALA A 73 22.07 -20.15 29.81
N GLY A 74 21.47 -19.05 29.35
CA GLY A 74 22.06 -17.72 29.30
C GLY A 74 23.02 -17.50 28.12
N ALA A 75 23.04 -18.38 27.12
CA ALA A 75 23.79 -18.14 25.90
C ALA A 75 23.12 -17.05 25.04
N VAL A 76 23.93 -16.36 24.24
CA VAL A 76 23.52 -15.16 23.51
C VAL A 76 23.87 -15.30 22.03
N THR A 77 22.90 -15.00 21.16
CA THR A 77 23.11 -14.88 19.71
C THR A 77 22.57 -13.54 19.22
N ILE A 78 23.32 -12.87 18.34
CA ILE A 78 22.93 -11.60 17.72
C ILE A 78 22.59 -11.87 16.25
N SER A 79 21.51 -11.26 15.76
CA SER A 79 21.14 -11.31 14.34
C SER A 79 22.16 -10.59 13.46
N PRO A 80 22.21 -10.91 12.16
CA PRO A 80 22.72 -9.95 11.18
C PRO A 80 22.01 -8.59 11.32
N PRO A 81 22.68 -7.46 10.99
CA PRO A 81 22.05 -6.15 10.98
C PRO A 81 21.02 -6.04 9.86
N VAL A 82 19.95 -5.28 10.11
CA VAL A 82 19.01 -4.80 9.09
C VAL A 82 19.12 -3.28 9.03
N HIS A 83 19.49 -2.74 7.87
CA HIS A 83 19.60 -1.30 7.68
C HIS A 83 18.24 -0.71 7.31
N VAL A 84 17.86 0.41 7.91
CA VAL A 84 16.58 1.11 7.66
C VAL A 84 16.80 2.61 7.67
N THR A 85 15.95 3.34 6.96
CA THR A 85 16.05 4.79 6.87
C THR A 85 14.76 5.41 7.39
N PHE A 86 14.88 6.23 8.42
CA PHE A 86 13.79 7.05 8.95
C PHE A 86 13.96 8.47 8.46
N TYR A 87 12.91 9.10 7.95
CA TYR A 87 13.02 10.45 7.40
C TYR A 87 11.76 11.28 7.67
N ARG A 88 11.93 12.61 7.66
CA ARG A 88 10.81 13.56 7.63
C ARG A 88 10.74 14.20 6.25
N PRO A 89 9.61 14.09 5.53
CA PRO A 89 9.44 14.82 4.30
C PRO A 89 9.60 16.32 4.55
N PRO A 90 10.28 17.08 3.68
CA PRO A 90 10.30 18.53 3.78
C PRO A 90 8.87 19.08 3.67
N VAL A 91 8.55 20.11 4.46
CA VAL A 91 7.27 20.83 4.36
C VAL A 91 7.39 21.89 3.26
N LEU A 92 6.46 21.89 2.30
CA LEU A 92 6.46 22.79 1.14
C LEU A 92 5.66 24.05 1.34
N GLY A 93 4.70 24.01 2.26
CA GLY A 93 3.86 25.13 2.57
C GLY A 93 2.83 24.80 3.64
N GLN A 94 2.05 25.81 3.99
CA GLN A 94 1.02 25.78 5.01
C GLN A 94 -0.35 25.96 4.35
N VAL A 95 -1.32 25.13 4.74
CA VAL A 95 -2.71 25.20 4.29
C VAL A 95 -3.63 25.52 5.46
N ALA A 96 -4.41 26.58 5.34
CA ALA A 96 -5.50 26.83 6.27
C ALA A 96 -6.75 26.13 5.74
N ILE A 97 -7.29 25.19 6.51
CA ILE A 97 -8.61 24.60 6.23
C ILE A 97 -9.62 25.34 7.08
N VAL A 98 -10.45 26.17 6.45
CA VAL A 98 -11.58 26.83 7.09
C VAL A 98 -12.79 25.96 6.90
N GLN A 99 -13.42 25.56 8.01
CA GLN A 99 -14.64 24.76 8.01
C GLN A 99 -15.79 25.54 8.64
N ASN A 100 -16.99 25.36 8.08
CA ASN A 100 -18.22 25.83 8.70
C ASN A 100 -18.80 24.81 9.69
N PHE A 101 -18.66 23.51 9.38
CA PHE A 101 -19.05 22.41 10.24
C PHE A 101 -18.00 21.30 10.21
N ALA A 102 -17.96 20.48 11.27
CA ALA A 102 -17.01 19.38 11.39
C ALA A 102 -17.19 18.36 10.24
N ALA A 103 -16.19 18.27 9.36
CA ALA A 103 -16.26 17.39 8.19
C ALA A 103 -15.84 15.95 8.47
N PRO A 104 -16.64 14.93 8.09
CA PRO A 104 -16.26 13.54 8.28
C PRO A 104 -15.01 13.17 7.47
N GLU A 105 -14.75 13.92 6.39
CA GLU A 105 -13.58 13.77 5.54
C GLU A 105 -12.37 14.61 5.97
N LEU A 106 -12.46 15.41 7.03
CA LEU A 106 -11.38 16.33 7.43
C LEU A 106 -10.07 15.58 7.71
N ALA A 107 -10.13 14.45 8.41
CA ALA A 107 -8.96 13.63 8.68
C ALA A 107 -8.29 13.11 7.40
N LEU A 108 -9.10 12.74 6.39
CA LEU A 108 -8.59 12.31 5.09
C LEU A 108 -7.97 13.49 4.33
N LEU A 109 -8.61 14.66 4.36
CA LEU A 109 -8.08 15.88 3.75
C LEU A 109 -6.73 16.27 4.35
N GLN A 110 -6.62 16.32 5.69
CA GLN A 110 -5.35 16.61 6.38
C GLN A 110 -4.28 15.56 6.07
N SER A 111 -4.65 14.27 6.05
CA SER A 111 -3.73 13.19 5.68
C SER A 111 -3.19 13.38 4.26
N GLU A 112 -4.05 13.70 3.30
CA GLU A 112 -3.66 13.85 1.90
C GLU A 112 -2.86 15.13 1.64
N LEU A 113 -3.12 16.21 2.39
CA LEU A 113 -2.29 17.42 2.41
C LEU A 113 -0.91 17.13 3.00
N ALA A 114 -0.83 16.42 4.12
CA ALA A 114 0.44 16.02 4.73
C ALA A 114 1.27 15.14 3.80
N GLU A 115 0.62 14.26 3.04
CA GLU A 115 1.28 13.49 1.99
C GLU A 115 1.64 14.31 0.75
N ALA A 116 0.98 15.44 0.51
CA ALA A 116 1.40 16.46 -0.46
C ALA A 116 2.46 17.41 0.14
N GLN A 117 3.02 17.07 1.31
CA GLN A 117 4.01 17.85 2.04
C GLN A 117 3.51 19.25 2.45
N MET A 118 2.20 19.41 2.56
CA MET A 118 1.57 20.61 3.08
C MET A 118 1.17 20.38 4.53
N GLU A 119 1.67 21.22 5.42
CA GLU A 119 1.18 21.22 6.79
C GLU A 119 -0.17 21.95 6.83
N SER A 120 -1.13 21.42 7.57
CA SER A 120 -2.50 21.93 7.55
C SER A 120 -2.98 22.28 8.95
N HIS A 121 -3.60 23.45 9.08
CA HIS A 121 -4.25 23.90 10.30
C HIS A 121 -5.74 24.13 10.04
N VAL A 122 -6.58 23.67 10.97
CA VAL A 122 -8.03 23.78 10.86
C VAL A 122 -8.51 24.98 11.65
N PHE A 123 -9.34 25.79 11.01
CA PHE A 123 -10.00 26.95 11.58
C PHE A 123 -11.50 26.76 11.49
N ASP A 124 -12.18 26.98 12.61
CA ASP A 124 -13.62 27.17 12.58
C ASP A 124 -13.93 28.57 12.03
N GLN A 125 -15.06 28.72 11.34
CA GLN A 125 -15.48 30.00 10.76
C GLN A 125 -15.76 31.10 11.81
N GLU A 126 -16.01 30.72 13.07
CA GLU A 126 -16.28 31.66 14.16
C GLU A 126 -15.06 32.56 14.44
N ASP A 127 -15.29 33.87 14.51
CA ASP A 127 -14.27 34.90 14.74
C ASP A 127 -13.08 34.86 13.75
N LEU A 128 -13.28 34.28 12.55
CA LEU A 128 -12.27 34.24 11.50
C LEU A 128 -11.83 35.66 11.11
N THR A 129 -10.52 35.87 11.02
CA THR A 129 -9.93 37.14 10.58
C THR A 129 -8.86 36.90 9.51
N LEU A 130 -8.58 37.94 8.72
CA LEU A 130 -7.49 37.87 7.73
C LEU A 130 -6.12 37.65 8.41
N GLU A 131 -5.90 38.22 9.60
CA GLU A 131 -4.62 38.08 10.32
C GLU A 131 -4.30 36.61 10.63
N MET A 132 -5.33 35.81 10.96
CA MET A 132 -5.19 34.37 11.19
C MET A 132 -4.78 33.60 9.93
N LEU A 133 -5.18 34.09 8.75
CA LEU A 133 -4.98 33.40 7.47
C LEU A 133 -3.79 33.93 6.66
N ALA A 134 -3.29 35.12 6.97
CA ALA A 134 -2.29 35.83 6.17
C ALA A 134 -0.95 35.10 6.02
N GLY A 135 -0.63 34.16 6.91
CA GLY A 135 0.61 33.37 6.89
C GLY A 135 0.55 32.07 6.09
N TYR A 136 -0.59 31.75 5.48
CA TYR A 136 -0.79 30.48 4.77
C TYR A 136 -0.62 30.62 3.26
N ASP A 137 -0.11 29.57 2.62
CA ASP A 137 0.15 29.53 1.16
C ASP A 137 -1.11 29.17 0.35
N LEU A 138 -2.13 28.62 1.02
CA LEU A 138 -3.42 28.25 0.46
C LEU A 138 -4.47 28.27 1.57
N ILE A 139 -5.65 28.78 1.24
CA ILE A 139 -6.84 28.63 2.08
C ILE A 139 -7.81 27.68 1.38
N VAL A 140 -8.18 26.60 2.07
CA VAL A 140 -9.24 25.68 1.66
C VAL A 140 -10.49 26.05 2.45
N TRP A 141 -11.54 26.50 1.75
CA TRP A 141 -12.87 26.59 2.33
C TRP A 141 -13.57 25.25 2.13
N ASN A 142 -13.76 24.51 3.21
CA ASN A 142 -14.40 23.20 3.21
C ASN A 142 -15.83 23.31 3.75
N ASP A 143 -16.79 23.31 2.84
CA ASP A 143 -18.21 23.54 3.12
C ASP A 143 -18.96 22.21 3.28
N LEU A 144 -19.60 22.02 4.44
CA LEU A 144 -20.59 20.98 4.65
C LEU A 144 -22.02 21.54 4.73
N GLY A 145 -22.54 21.92 3.57
CA GLY A 145 -23.98 21.96 3.33
C GLY A 145 -24.64 23.31 3.57
N ASP A 146 -25.97 23.31 3.49
CA ASP A 146 -26.84 24.48 3.39
C ASP A 146 -27.57 24.83 4.69
N GLN A 147 -27.12 24.29 5.83
CA GLN A 147 -27.75 24.56 7.12
C GLN A 147 -27.66 26.05 7.47
N ALA A 148 -28.66 26.55 8.22
CA ALA A 148 -28.65 27.91 8.74
C ALA A 148 -27.33 28.18 9.48
N ASP A 149 -26.74 29.36 9.26
CA ASP A 149 -25.44 29.80 9.80
C ASP A 149 -24.19 29.12 9.18
N GLY A 150 -24.32 28.42 8.03
CA GLY A 150 -23.19 27.77 7.36
C GLY A 150 -22.23 28.67 6.56
N LEU A 151 -22.69 29.78 5.97
CA LEU A 151 -21.84 30.77 5.31
C LEU A 151 -22.27 32.16 5.79
N THR A 152 -21.34 32.94 6.32
CA THR A 152 -21.61 34.26 6.88
C THR A 152 -21.04 35.39 6.03
N ALA A 153 -21.56 36.59 6.22
CA ALA A 153 -21.01 37.80 5.61
C ALA A 153 -19.58 38.12 6.09
N ASN A 154 -19.15 37.58 7.25
CA ASN A 154 -17.76 37.72 7.70
C ASN A 154 -16.83 36.85 6.85
N ASP A 155 -17.19 35.59 6.63
CA ASP A 155 -16.38 34.63 5.86
C ASP A 155 -16.09 35.16 4.46
N VAL A 156 -17.11 35.66 3.78
CA VAL A 156 -16.96 36.25 2.45
C VAL A 156 -15.98 37.42 2.46
N ARG A 157 -16.09 38.33 3.43
CA ARG A 157 -15.20 39.49 3.52
C ARG A 157 -13.75 39.07 3.80
N VAL A 158 -13.55 38.09 4.67
CA VAL A 158 -12.21 37.57 5.01
C VAL A 158 -11.59 36.86 3.81
N LEU A 159 -12.32 35.96 3.16
CA LEU A 159 -11.86 35.22 1.98
C LEU A 159 -11.59 36.15 0.80
N GLN A 160 -12.46 37.15 0.57
CA GLN A 160 -12.21 38.18 -0.44
C GLN A 160 -10.93 38.95 -0.12
N SER A 161 -10.72 39.35 1.13
CA SER A 161 -9.52 40.08 1.53
C SER A 161 -8.25 39.22 1.38
N ALA A 162 -8.34 37.91 1.64
CA ALA A 162 -7.25 36.98 1.43
C ALA A 162 -6.92 36.80 -0.06
N PHE A 163 -7.95 36.68 -0.90
CA PHE A 163 -7.80 36.63 -2.35
C PHE A 163 -7.15 37.91 -2.89
N ASP A 164 -7.62 39.08 -2.44
CA ASP A 164 -7.06 40.39 -2.82
C ASP A 164 -5.60 40.56 -2.34
N ALA A 165 -5.22 39.88 -1.25
CA ALA A 165 -3.84 39.79 -0.77
C ALA A 165 -2.97 38.78 -1.56
N GLY A 166 -3.54 38.09 -2.54
CA GLY A 166 -2.85 37.14 -3.41
C GLY A 166 -2.78 35.72 -2.88
N ILE A 167 -3.51 35.39 -1.81
CA ILE A 167 -3.55 34.03 -1.26
C ILE A 167 -4.52 33.19 -2.12
N PRO A 168 -4.06 32.07 -2.71
CA PRO A 168 -4.92 31.17 -3.47
C PRO A 168 -6.07 30.61 -2.61
N LEU A 169 -7.24 30.40 -3.23
CA LEU A 169 -8.41 29.83 -2.57
C LEU A 169 -8.86 28.53 -3.24
N TYR A 170 -9.17 27.51 -2.43
CA TYR A 170 -9.83 26.28 -2.88
C TYR A 170 -11.16 26.11 -2.17
N PHE A 171 -12.25 26.23 -2.91
CA PHE A 171 -13.60 25.98 -2.41
C PHE A 171 -14.01 24.53 -2.69
N ILE A 172 -14.36 23.80 -1.64
CA ILE A 172 -14.81 22.41 -1.72
C ILE A 172 -16.17 22.31 -1.03
N GLY A 173 -17.17 21.77 -1.72
CA GLY A 173 -18.48 21.50 -1.12
C GLY A 173 -19.62 21.44 -2.12
N GLU A 174 -20.71 20.77 -1.76
CA GLU A 174 -21.85 20.52 -2.66
C GLU A 174 -22.87 21.67 -2.70
N ALA A 175 -22.81 22.54 -1.69
CA ALA A 175 -23.76 23.62 -1.46
C ALA A 175 -23.17 25.03 -1.67
N LEU A 176 -21.94 25.13 -2.21
CA LEU A 176 -21.22 26.39 -2.35
C LEU A 176 -22.02 27.48 -3.08
N VAL A 177 -22.76 27.12 -4.14
CA VAL A 177 -23.58 28.08 -4.90
C VAL A 177 -24.90 28.40 -4.17
N THR A 178 -25.50 27.41 -3.51
CA THR A 178 -26.77 27.59 -2.78
C THR A 178 -26.61 28.38 -1.49
N SER A 179 -25.46 28.28 -0.82
CA SER A 179 -25.17 29.00 0.43
C SER A 179 -25.19 30.52 0.24
N ALA A 180 -25.02 31.02 -0.99
CA ALA A 180 -25.18 32.43 -1.34
C ALA A 180 -26.58 32.99 -1.01
N GLN A 181 -27.61 32.14 -0.94
CA GLN A 181 -28.97 32.55 -0.60
C GLN A 181 -29.09 33.10 0.83
N ASN A 182 -28.18 32.70 1.73
CA ASN A 182 -28.14 33.16 3.12
C ASN A 182 -27.50 34.55 3.28
N LEU A 183 -26.88 35.08 2.22
CA LEU A 183 -26.19 36.36 2.24
C LEU A 183 -27.06 37.50 1.72
N THR A 184 -26.73 38.73 2.10
CA THR A 184 -27.24 39.96 1.48
C THR A 184 -26.22 40.56 0.51
N GLU A 185 -26.62 41.59 -0.25
CA GLU A 185 -25.64 42.35 -1.05
C GLU A 185 -24.82 43.29 -0.14
N PRO A 186 -23.51 43.50 -0.41
CA PRO A 186 -22.77 43.03 -1.58
C PRO A 186 -22.15 41.63 -1.45
N GLU A 187 -22.17 41.03 -0.26
CA GLU A 187 -21.44 39.77 0.01
C GLU A 187 -21.92 38.61 -0.85
N ARG A 188 -23.22 38.56 -1.18
CA ARG A 188 -23.76 37.54 -2.09
C ARG A 188 -23.08 37.57 -3.45
N SER A 189 -22.98 38.76 -4.06
CA SER A 189 -22.33 38.91 -5.36
C SER A 189 -20.83 38.65 -5.29
N GLN A 190 -20.17 39.05 -4.20
CA GLN A 190 -18.75 38.78 -3.96
C GLN A 190 -18.47 37.28 -3.86
N TRP A 191 -19.30 36.55 -3.10
CA TRP A 191 -19.16 35.10 -2.95
C TRP A 191 -19.27 34.36 -4.28
N LEU A 192 -20.31 34.64 -5.08
CA LEU A 192 -20.47 34.02 -6.39
C LEU A 192 -19.34 34.38 -7.36
N ALA A 193 -18.77 35.59 -7.24
CA ALA A 193 -17.60 35.99 -8.00
C ALA A 193 -16.34 35.21 -7.63
N LEU A 194 -16.07 35.00 -6.32
CA LEU A 194 -14.96 34.17 -5.85
C LEU A 194 -15.09 32.71 -6.32
N LEU A 195 -16.31 32.17 -6.28
CA LEU A 195 -16.58 30.81 -6.76
C LEU A 195 -16.48 30.67 -8.27
N HIS A 196 -16.56 31.77 -9.02
CA HIS A 196 -16.64 31.79 -10.48
C HIS A 196 -17.87 31.08 -11.06
N LEU A 197 -18.90 30.88 -10.24
CA LEU A 197 -20.11 30.13 -10.58
C LEU A 197 -21.37 30.94 -10.28
N GLN A 198 -22.38 30.79 -11.13
CA GLN A 198 -23.73 31.30 -10.87
C GLN A 198 -24.77 30.17 -10.89
N PRO A 199 -25.84 30.29 -10.09
CA PRO A 199 -26.93 29.32 -10.10
C PRO A 199 -27.66 29.36 -11.45
N ASN A 200 -27.99 28.18 -11.95
CA ASN A 200 -28.82 27.98 -13.14
C ASN A 200 -30.17 27.38 -12.71
N ALA A 201 -31.25 27.76 -13.41
CA ALA A 201 -32.62 27.42 -13.07
C ALA A 201 -32.96 25.92 -13.20
N ASN A 202 -32.08 25.11 -13.80
CA ASN A 202 -32.32 23.69 -14.01
C ASN A 202 -31.78 22.86 -12.84
N PRO A 203 -32.45 21.78 -12.43
CA PRO A 203 -31.87 20.82 -11.49
C PRO A 203 -30.68 20.08 -12.14
N PRO A 204 -29.61 19.79 -11.39
CA PRO A 204 -28.46 19.07 -11.92
C PRO A 204 -28.88 17.67 -12.39
N SER A 205 -28.39 17.26 -13.54
CA SER A 205 -28.66 15.93 -14.12
C SER A 205 -27.41 15.06 -14.02
N GLY A 206 -27.56 13.83 -13.56
CA GLY A 206 -26.47 12.86 -13.50
C GLY A 206 -25.62 12.90 -12.22
N SER A 207 -24.67 11.96 -12.18
CA SER A 207 -23.79 11.71 -11.04
C SER A 207 -22.36 11.41 -11.47
N VAL A 208 -22.05 11.48 -12.76
CA VAL A 208 -20.71 11.21 -13.28
C VAL A 208 -19.95 12.53 -13.39
N PHE A 209 -18.88 12.65 -12.62
CA PHE A 209 -17.90 13.71 -12.77
C PHE A 209 -17.09 13.46 -14.04
N THR A 210 -17.33 14.27 -15.07
CA THR A 210 -16.80 14.07 -16.41
C THR A 210 -15.78 15.14 -16.73
N ILE A 211 -14.58 14.71 -17.11
CA ILE A 211 -13.47 15.60 -17.48
C ILE A 211 -13.79 16.35 -18.78
N ALA A 212 -13.62 17.68 -18.74
CA ALA A 212 -13.75 18.57 -19.89
C ALA A 212 -12.38 19.01 -20.44
N GLU A 213 -11.40 19.26 -19.57
CA GLU A 213 -10.07 19.77 -19.94
C GLU A 213 -8.94 18.84 -19.45
N PRO A 214 -8.77 17.65 -20.06
CA PRO A 214 -7.88 16.61 -19.55
C PRO A 214 -6.39 17.01 -19.55
N ALA A 215 -6.00 18.02 -20.32
CA ALA A 215 -4.61 18.51 -20.37
C ALA A 215 -4.26 19.49 -19.25
N HIS A 216 -5.26 20.01 -18.51
CA HIS A 216 -5.01 21.00 -17.47
C HIS A 216 -4.17 20.41 -16.33
N PRO A 217 -3.21 21.14 -15.73
CA PRO A 217 -2.33 20.60 -14.67
C PRO A 217 -3.06 20.05 -13.43
N ILE A 218 -4.26 20.53 -13.15
CA ILE A 218 -5.11 19.99 -12.06
C ILE A 218 -5.59 18.56 -12.38
N LEU A 219 -5.84 18.26 -13.65
CA LEU A 219 -6.37 16.97 -14.09
C LEU A 219 -5.30 16.03 -14.63
N ASN A 220 -4.15 16.56 -15.04
CA ASN A 220 -3.00 15.80 -15.51
C ASN A 220 -1.72 16.35 -14.89
N GLY A 221 -1.71 16.37 -13.57
CA GLY A 221 -0.60 16.88 -12.79
C GLY A 221 0.34 15.80 -12.28
N ARG A 222 1.09 16.20 -11.27
CA ARG A 222 2.13 15.46 -10.57
C ARG A 222 1.66 14.13 -9.96
N ALA A 223 0.47 14.12 -9.36
CA ALA A 223 -0.16 12.92 -8.82
C ALA A 223 -0.76 12.00 -9.91
N GLY A 224 -0.53 12.31 -11.19
CA GLY A 224 -1.03 11.57 -12.35
C GLY A 224 -2.38 12.07 -12.85
N GLY A 225 -2.83 11.45 -13.94
CA GLY A 225 -4.11 11.76 -14.58
C GLY A 225 -5.31 11.42 -13.70
N VAL A 226 -6.23 12.36 -13.59
CA VAL A 226 -7.55 12.22 -12.96
C VAL A 226 -8.54 11.74 -14.02
N GLY A 227 -9.04 10.51 -13.84
CA GLY A 227 -10.11 9.95 -14.66
C GLY A 227 -11.50 10.37 -14.16
N SER A 228 -12.53 10.15 -14.96
CA SER A 228 -13.92 10.32 -14.55
C SER A 228 -14.30 9.38 -13.39
N PHE A 229 -15.20 9.82 -12.53
CA PHE A 229 -15.66 9.05 -11.37
C PHE A 229 -17.09 9.41 -10.97
N LEU A 230 -17.72 8.58 -10.12
CA LEU A 230 -19.08 8.83 -9.64
C LEU A 230 -19.07 9.74 -8.40
N LEU A 231 -20.01 10.67 -8.35
CA LEU A 231 -20.34 11.46 -7.16
C LEU A 231 -21.44 10.75 -6.37
N ARG A 232 -21.19 10.54 -5.08
CA ARG A 232 -22.22 10.15 -4.10
C ARG A 232 -22.57 11.42 -3.33
N GLY A 233 -23.76 11.95 -3.60
CA GLY A 233 -24.08 13.35 -3.32
C GLY A 233 -23.93 14.14 -4.62
N SER A 234 -25.04 14.68 -5.12
CA SER A 234 -25.05 15.53 -6.32
C SER A 234 -25.02 16.99 -5.85
N PRO A 235 -24.45 17.91 -6.65
CA PRO A 235 -24.62 19.35 -6.40
C PRO A 235 -26.10 19.67 -6.12
N GLN A 236 -26.39 20.57 -5.17
CA GLN A 236 -27.77 20.87 -4.80
C GLN A 236 -28.51 21.69 -5.88
N VAL A 237 -27.76 22.49 -6.66
CA VAL A 237 -28.28 23.32 -7.75
C VAL A 237 -27.31 23.28 -8.93
N SER A 238 -27.83 23.40 -10.16
CA SER A 238 -26.95 23.53 -11.33
C SER A 238 -26.17 24.83 -11.29
N ALA A 239 -24.91 24.76 -11.68
CA ALA A 239 -24.02 25.90 -11.73
C ALA A 239 -23.41 26.06 -13.12
N GLN A 240 -23.16 27.31 -13.52
CA GLN A 240 -22.46 27.65 -14.74
C GLN A 240 -21.31 28.62 -14.45
N ALA A 241 -20.19 28.42 -15.14
CA ALA A 241 -19.04 29.30 -15.07
C ALA A 241 -19.34 30.71 -15.59
N THR A 242 -18.69 31.74 -15.03
CA THR A 242 -18.98 33.16 -15.33
C THR A 242 -17.78 33.97 -15.77
N GLY A 243 -17.70 34.31 -17.06
CA GLY A 243 -16.55 35.02 -17.63
C GLY A 243 -15.55 34.06 -18.27
N GLU A 244 -14.29 34.49 -18.40
CA GLU A 244 -13.21 33.67 -18.99
C GLU A 244 -12.57 32.76 -17.91
N ILE A 245 -13.23 31.64 -17.62
CA ILE A 245 -12.79 30.64 -16.63
C ILE A 245 -12.60 29.30 -17.32
N THR A 246 -11.64 28.50 -16.83
CA THR A 246 -11.43 27.15 -17.33
C THR A 246 -12.36 26.16 -16.61
N VAL A 247 -13.34 25.60 -17.34
CA VAL A 247 -14.17 24.50 -16.83
C VAL A 247 -13.43 23.19 -16.98
N LEU A 248 -13.01 22.60 -15.86
CA LEU A 248 -12.22 21.38 -15.84
C LEU A 248 -13.07 20.12 -15.91
N ALA A 249 -14.25 20.13 -15.28
CA ALA A 249 -15.15 18.99 -15.29
C ALA A 249 -16.61 19.40 -15.05
N ARG A 250 -17.51 18.51 -15.46
CA ARG A 250 -18.96 18.68 -15.36
C ARG A 250 -19.66 17.49 -14.73
N VAL A 251 -20.84 17.73 -14.17
CA VAL A 251 -21.80 16.70 -13.75
C VAL A 251 -23.10 16.96 -14.51
N GLY A 252 -23.32 16.20 -15.58
CA GLY A 252 -24.32 16.54 -16.59
C GLY A 252 -24.09 17.94 -17.14
N ASP A 253 -25.06 18.82 -16.93
CA ASP A 253 -25.02 20.22 -17.40
C ASP A 253 -24.43 21.21 -16.37
N THR A 254 -23.97 20.72 -15.21
CA THR A 254 -23.39 21.55 -14.14
C THR A 254 -21.88 21.63 -14.27
N ASP A 255 -21.33 22.84 -14.33
CA ASP A 255 -19.89 23.07 -14.22
C ASP A 255 -19.46 22.81 -12.76
N ALA A 256 -18.83 21.66 -12.53
CA ALA A 256 -18.60 21.12 -11.19
C ALA A 256 -17.16 21.28 -10.70
N LEU A 257 -16.23 21.58 -11.59
CA LEU A 257 -14.86 21.93 -11.27
C LEU A 257 -14.40 23.07 -12.19
N VAL A 258 -14.13 24.22 -11.61
CA VAL A 258 -13.72 25.41 -12.36
C VAL A 258 -12.45 26.01 -11.75
N ALA A 259 -11.52 26.40 -12.61
CA ALA A 259 -10.24 26.99 -12.21
C ALA A 259 -10.06 28.35 -12.86
N SER A 260 -9.57 29.31 -12.07
CA SER A 260 -9.29 30.68 -12.49
C SER A 260 -7.88 31.07 -12.09
N GLU A 261 -7.16 31.70 -13.01
CA GLU A 261 -5.88 32.36 -12.75
C GLU A 261 -5.96 33.77 -13.32
N ASP A 262 -5.91 34.77 -12.47
CA ASP A 262 -5.87 36.17 -12.91
C ASP A 262 -4.55 36.41 -13.65
N PRO A 263 -4.58 36.84 -14.93
CA PRO A 263 -3.37 36.99 -15.74
C PRO A 263 -2.49 38.17 -15.32
N VAL A 264 -3.01 39.08 -14.50
CA VAL A 264 -2.31 40.28 -14.02
C VAL A 264 -1.72 40.04 -12.64
N THR A 265 -2.54 39.55 -11.69
CA THR A 265 -2.11 39.35 -10.30
C THR A 265 -1.50 37.96 -10.09
N GLY A 266 -1.81 36.99 -10.96
CA GLY A 266 -1.45 35.60 -10.79
C GLY A 266 -2.25 34.88 -9.70
N ALA A 267 -3.27 35.54 -9.13
CA ALA A 267 -4.13 34.98 -8.09
C ALA A 267 -4.92 33.80 -8.66
N ARG A 268 -5.01 32.70 -7.89
CA ARG A 268 -5.62 31.45 -8.32
C ARG A 268 -6.78 31.06 -7.43
N THR A 269 -7.86 30.62 -8.04
CA THR A 269 -8.97 29.95 -7.34
C THR A 269 -9.31 28.63 -8.02
N LEU A 270 -9.79 27.70 -7.20
CA LEU A 270 -10.39 26.46 -7.65
C LEU A 270 -11.69 26.23 -6.90
N THR A 271 -12.76 25.93 -7.63
CA THR A 271 -14.07 25.60 -7.04
C THR A 271 -14.45 24.20 -7.45
N GLN A 272 -14.72 23.35 -6.45
CA GLN A 272 -15.17 21.97 -6.61
C GLN A 272 -16.54 21.79 -5.96
N LEU A 273 -17.57 21.57 -6.78
CA LEU A 273 -18.93 21.28 -6.34
C LEU A 273 -19.13 19.81 -5.94
N ALA A 274 -18.26 19.32 -5.07
CA ALA A 274 -18.28 17.98 -4.53
C ALA A 274 -17.43 17.92 -3.26
N PRO A 275 -17.71 16.99 -2.32
CA PRO A 275 -16.84 16.78 -1.14
C PRO A 275 -15.41 16.45 -1.57
N ALA A 276 -14.40 16.65 -0.73
CA ALA A 276 -13.02 16.31 -1.07
C ALA A 276 -12.86 14.80 -1.28
N PHE A 277 -13.43 13.99 -0.39
CA PHE A 277 -13.23 12.55 -0.33
C PHE A 277 -14.53 11.76 -0.17
N VAL A 278 -14.38 10.46 -0.36
CA VAL A 278 -15.39 9.44 -0.09
C VAL A 278 -14.71 8.29 0.66
N GLU A 279 -15.41 7.18 0.86
CA GLU A 279 -14.86 5.98 1.47
C GLU A 279 -13.54 5.54 0.79
N ALA A 280 -12.52 5.31 1.61
CA ALA A 280 -11.19 4.89 1.17
C ALA A 280 -11.21 3.55 0.42
N GLY A 281 -10.24 3.34 -0.47
CA GLY A 281 -10.09 2.09 -1.23
C GLY A 281 -11.00 1.96 -2.46
N THR A 282 -11.79 2.99 -2.78
CA THR A 282 -12.62 3.07 -3.99
C THR A 282 -11.87 3.70 -5.17
N HIS A 283 -12.35 3.48 -6.41
CA HIS A 283 -11.80 4.17 -7.59
C HIS A 283 -11.98 5.69 -7.48
N GLU A 284 -13.13 6.13 -6.97
CA GLU A 284 -13.46 7.52 -6.68
C GLU A 284 -12.44 8.14 -5.72
N PHE A 285 -12.12 7.43 -4.62
CA PHE A 285 -11.11 7.88 -3.66
C PHE A 285 -9.75 8.08 -4.34
N ALA A 286 -9.33 7.13 -5.18
CA ALA A 286 -8.07 7.24 -5.92
C ALA A 286 -8.06 8.45 -6.87
N GLN A 287 -9.15 8.73 -7.59
CA GLN A 287 -9.20 9.91 -8.47
C GLN A 287 -9.21 11.23 -7.68
N ARG A 288 -9.93 11.28 -6.56
CA ARG A 288 -10.03 12.46 -5.69
C ARG A 288 -8.72 12.79 -4.99
N ARG A 289 -7.97 11.77 -4.56
CA ARG A 289 -6.60 11.91 -4.05
C ARG A 289 -5.69 12.59 -5.07
N LYS A 290 -5.73 12.15 -6.33
CA LYS A 290 -4.97 12.78 -7.42
C LYS A 290 -5.41 14.22 -7.67
N LEU A 291 -6.73 14.45 -7.73
CA LEU A 291 -7.31 15.77 -7.95
C LEU A 291 -6.85 16.77 -6.88
N LEU A 292 -6.98 16.43 -5.59
CA LEU A 292 -6.56 17.30 -4.50
C LEU A 292 -5.07 17.64 -4.60
N ARG A 293 -4.21 16.64 -4.80
CA ARG A 293 -2.74 16.85 -4.85
C ARG A 293 -2.34 17.73 -6.03
N ASN A 294 -2.92 17.48 -7.20
CA ASN A 294 -2.68 18.30 -8.38
C ASN A 294 -3.22 19.72 -8.19
N ALA A 295 -4.40 19.87 -7.59
CA ALA A 295 -5.01 21.15 -7.26
C ALA A 295 -4.12 21.97 -6.32
N VAL A 296 -3.66 21.38 -5.21
CA VAL A 296 -2.78 22.03 -4.24
C VAL A 296 -1.47 22.46 -4.90
N GLY A 297 -0.83 21.59 -5.67
CA GLY A 297 0.41 21.91 -6.38
C GLY A 297 0.23 23.04 -7.40
N TRP A 298 -0.89 23.05 -8.13
CA TRP A 298 -1.23 24.14 -9.04
C TRP A 298 -1.52 25.43 -8.27
N LEU A 299 -2.39 25.43 -7.25
CA LEU A 299 -2.78 26.63 -6.51
C LEU A 299 -1.57 27.32 -5.87
N THR A 300 -0.73 26.55 -5.19
CA THR A 300 0.42 27.07 -4.42
C THR A 300 1.66 27.34 -5.28
N ARG A 301 1.63 26.99 -6.58
CA ARG A 301 2.82 26.97 -7.45
C ARG A 301 3.98 26.16 -6.85
N THR A 302 3.69 25.24 -5.94
CA THR A 302 4.73 24.44 -5.30
C THR A 302 5.35 23.52 -6.34
N THR A 303 6.60 23.80 -6.65
CA THR A 303 7.48 22.80 -7.21
C THR A 303 8.11 22.10 -6.02
N SER A 304 7.84 20.81 -5.81
CA SER A 304 8.55 20.07 -4.75
C SER A 304 10.06 20.30 -4.92
N PRO A 305 10.79 20.74 -3.88
CA PRO A 305 12.23 20.97 -3.90
C PRO A 305 12.99 19.67 -4.12
N THR A 306 12.33 18.54 -3.83
CA THR A 306 12.80 17.19 -4.08
C THR A 306 12.05 16.57 -5.24
N ALA A 307 12.83 16.17 -6.24
CA ALA A 307 12.46 15.19 -7.23
C ALA A 307 11.73 13.97 -6.62
N ALA A 308 10.47 13.74 -6.99
CA ALA A 308 9.74 12.55 -6.56
C ALA A 308 9.44 11.61 -7.73
N SER A 309 9.61 10.32 -7.49
CA SER A 309 9.13 9.26 -8.35
C SER A 309 8.31 8.29 -7.51
N GLU A 310 7.06 8.07 -7.89
CA GLU A 310 6.30 6.93 -7.39
C GLU A 310 6.72 5.67 -8.15
N ILE A 311 7.19 4.69 -7.38
CA ILE A 311 7.39 3.31 -7.80
C ILE A 311 6.42 2.41 -7.03
N SER A 312 6.32 1.14 -7.43
CA SER A 312 5.49 0.15 -6.75
C SER A 312 5.99 -1.26 -7.03
N LEU A 313 5.68 -2.19 -6.13
CA LEU A 313 6.08 -3.58 -6.22
C LEU A 313 4.88 -4.52 -6.13
N GLN A 314 4.73 -5.39 -7.14
CA GLN A 314 3.79 -6.51 -7.09
C GLN A 314 4.53 -7.82 -7.20
N THR A 315 4.23 -8.75 -6.29
CA THR A 315 4.83 -10.10 -6.31
C THR A 315 3.78 -11.16 -6.65
N PHE A 316 4.18 -12.13 -7.44
CA PHE A 316 3.45 -13.36 -7.76
C PHE A 316 4.33 -14.58 -7.47
N VAL A 317 3.70 -15.70 -7.14
CA VAL A 317 4.39 -16.97 -6.89
C VAL A 317 3.85 -18.04 -7.84
N VAL A 318 4.74 -18.75 -8.52
CA VAL A 318 4.37 -19.80 -9.48
C VAL A 318 5.26 -21.04 -9.29
N PRO A 319 4.68 -22.23 -9.02
CA PRO A 319 3.27 -22.48 -8.71
C PRO A 319 2.87 -21.92 -7.33
N ALA A 320 1.56 -21.73 -7.08
CA ALA A 320 1.05 -21.26 -5.78
C ALA A 320 1.29 -22.26 -4.63
N THR A 321 1.43 -23.55 -4.96
CA THR A 321 1.83 -24.62 -4.05
C THR A 321 3.02 -25.35 -4.65
N ALA A 322 4.08 -25.53 -3.86
CA ALA A 322 5.32 -26.18 -4.27
C ALA A 322 5.54 -27.49 -3.51
N VAL A 323 6.47 -28.31 -4.00
CA VAL A 323 6.91 -29.52 -3.30
C VAL A 323 8.36 -29.32 -2.87
N VAL A 324 8.77 -29.86 -1.72
CA VAL A 324 10.17 -29.82 -1.28
C VAL A 324 11.09 -30.38 -2.38
N GLY A 325 12.12 -29.62 -2.74
CA GLY A 325 13.06 -29.92 -3.82
C GLY A 325 12.57 -29.55 -5.23
N SER A 326 11.31 -29.11 -5.40
CA SER A 326 10.83 -28.62 -6.70
C SER A 326 11.34 -27.22 -7.00
N GLU A 327 11.07 -26.75 -8.21
CA GLU A 327 11.33 -25.37 -8.62
C GLU A 327 10.15 -24.48 -8.22
N LEU A 328 10.43 -23.31 -7.65
CA LEU A 328 9.48 -22.27 -7.33
C LEU A 328 9.97 -20.93 -7.88
N ARG A 329 9.06 -20.16 -8.49
CA ARG A 329 9.34 -18.83 -9.06
C ARG A 329 8.66 -17.74 -8.27
N TYR A 330 9.44 -16.79 -7.77
CA TYR A 330 8.96 -15.48 -7.38
C TYR A 330 9.08 -14.53 -8.57
N VAL A 331 7.95 -13.94 -8.97
CA VAL A 331 7.86 -13.01 -10.10
C VAL A 331 7.48 -11.64 -9.54
N PHE A 332 8.38 -10.68 -9.68
CA PHE A 332 8.20 -9.32 -9.24
C PHE A 332 7.95 -8.42 -10.44
N VAL A 333 6.93 -7.57 -10.34
CA VAL A 333 6.65 -6.50 -11.27
C VAL A 333 6.91 -5.20 -10.52
N VAL A 334 7.98 -4.52 -10.91
CA VAL A 334 8.30 -3.17 -10.45
C VAL A 334 7.77 -2.20 -11.49
N ALA A 335 6.92 -1.27 -11.09
CA ALA A 335 6.33 -0.28 -11.98
C ALA A 335 6.54 1.14 -11.46
N LYS A 336 6.62 2.11 -12.37
CA LYS A 336 6.62 3.54 -12.07
C LYS A 336 5.24 4.11 -12.35
N ASN A 337 4.56 4.67 -11.34
CA ASN A 337 3.21 5.22 -11.52
C ASN A 337 3.15 6.76 -11.46
N SER A 338 4.30 7.44 -11.49
CA SER A 338 4.40 8.91 -11.55
C SER A 338 4.87 9.44 -12.91
N ALA A 339 4.40 10.65 -13.26
CA ALA A 339 4.79 11.35 -14.49
C ALA A 339 5.90 12.40 -14.31
N GLU A 340 6.34 12.66 -13.07
CA GLU A 340 7.27 13.78 -12.77
C GLU A 340 8.70 13.52 -13.21
N LEU A 341 9.34 12.50 -12.64
CA LEU A 341 10.75 12.21 -12.86
C LEU A 341 10.97 10.74 -13.06
N ALA A 342 11.99 10.39 -13.81
CA ALA A 342 12.45 9.01 -13.88
C ALA A 342 12.83 8.52 -12.48
N ALA A 343 12.51 7.26 -12.16
CA ALA A 343 13.07 6.60 -10.98
C ALA A 343 14.45 6.07 -11.37
N THR A 344 15.51 6.48 -10.69
CA THR A 344 16.91 6.11 -10.94
C THR A 344 17.47 5.25 -9.82
N ASP A 345 18.48 4.45 -10.16
CA ASP A 345 19.08 3.43 -9.28
C ASP A 345 18.04 2.50 -8.63
N VAL A 346 16.99 2.19 -9.39
CA VAL A 346 15.90 1.32 -8.92
C VAL A 346 16.48 -0.04 -8.57
N THR A 347 16.31 -0.43 -7.32
CA THR A 347 16.88 -1.67 -6.77
C THR A 347 15.79 -2.47 -6.08
N LEU A 348 15.59 -3.71 -6.52
CA LEU A 348 14.75 -4.70 -5.83
C LEU A 348 15.61 -5.47 -4.82
N ILE A 349 15.12 -5.58 -3.60
CA ILE A 349 15.75 -6.28 -2.49
C ILE A 349 14.77 -7.33 -1.99
N ASP A 350 15.16 -8.60 -2.03
CA ASP A 350 14.35 -9.73 -1.59
C ASP A 350 15.14 -10.58 -0.58
N GLN A 351 14.66 -10.64 0.66
CA GLN A 351 15.24 -11.50 1.68
C GLN A 351 14.55 -12.86 1.59
N LEU A 352 15.25 -13.84 1.02
CA LEU A 352 14.69 -15.17 0.85
C LEU A 352 14.39 -15.81 2.21
N PRO A 353 13.23 -16.48 2.35
CA PRO A 353 12.90 -17.24 3.53
C PRO A 353 13.93 -18.37 3.76
N PRO A 354 14.29 -18.69 5.02
CA PRO A 354 15.27 -19.74 5.31
C PRO A 354 14.82 -21.15 4.84
N GLU A 355 13.53 -21.33 4.56
CA GLU A 355 12.93 -22.56 4.05
C GLU A 355 13.20 -22.80 2.56
N VAL A 356 13.90 -21.90 1.85
CA VAL A 356 14.26 -22.08 0.43
C VAL A 356 15.76 -21.98 0.18
N LYS A 357 16.20 -22.63 -0.89
CA LYS A 357 17.55 -22.46 -1.47
C LYS A 357 17.47 -21.64 -2.74
N PHE A 358 18.32 -20.63 -2.86
CA PHE A 358 18.51 -19.90 -4.10
C PHE A 358 18.99 -20.84 -5.23
N VAL A 359 18.39 -20.71 -6.41
CA VAL A 359 18.77 -21.46 -7.61
C VAL A 359 19.33 -20.50 -8.67
N ALA A 360 18.58 -19.45 -9.01
CA ALA A 360 18.97 -18.46 -10.02
C ALA A 360 18.12 -17.19 -9.87
N ALA A 361 18.52 -16.12 -10.54
CA ALA A 361 17.71 -14.90 -10.69
C ALA A 361 17.91 -14.28 -12.07
N SER A 362 17.04 -13.34 -12.42
CA SER A 362 17.17 -12.51 -13.62
C SER A 362 18.54 -11.80 -13.70
N PRO A 363 19.02 -11.44 -14.92
CA PRO A 363 20.23 -10.66 -15.07
C PRO A 363 20.19 -9.34 -14.27
N GLY A 364 21.32 -8.96 -13.67
CA GLY A 364 21.40 -7.78 -12.78
C GLY A 364 21.10 -8.09 -11.32
N CYS A 365 20.71 -9.33 -10.99
CA CYS A 365 20.55 -9.81 -9.63
C CYS A 365 21.78 -10.56 -9.12
N SER A 366 22.10 -10.40 -7.84
CA SER A 366 23.08 -11.18 -7.10
C SER A 366 22.49 -11.65 -5.77
N GLU A 367 22.88 -12.85 -5.32
CA GLU A 367 22.49 -13.40 -4.02
C GLU A 367 23.69 -13.49 -3.10
N THR A 368 23.50 -13.15 -1.82
CA THR A 368 24.49 -13.35 -0.76
C THR A 368 23.77 -13.60 0.57
N ASN A 369 23.99 -14.78 1.17
CA ASN A 369 23.40 -15.18 2.46
C ASN A 369 21.85 -15.08 2.51
N GLY A 370 21.18 -15.44 1.41
CA GLY A 370 19.73 -15.38 1.26
C GLY A 370 19.20 -14.00 0.85
N LEU A 371 20.03 -12.96 0.87
CA LEU A 371 19.63 -11.63 0.38
C LEU A 371 19.87 -11.55 -1.13
N VAL A 372 18.81 -11.36 -1.90
CA VAL A 372 18.88 -11.12 -3.34
C VAL A 372 18.73 -9.63 -3.61
N THR A 373 19.72 -9.04 -4.29
CA THR A 373 19.72 -7.64 -4.70
C THR A 373 19.77 -7.55 -6.22
N CYS A 374 18.78 -6.90 -6.81
CA CYS A 374 18.66 -6.71 -8.26
C CYS A 374 18.71 -5.22 -8.62
N ARG A 375 19.77 -4.80 -9.32
CA ARG A 375 19.89 -3.43 -9.82
C ARG A 375 19.18 -3.30 -11.16
N LEU A 376 18.04 -2.60 -11.17
CA LEU A 376 17.15 -2.47 -12.33
C LEU A 376 17.45 -1.21 -13.17
N GLY A 377 18.20 -0.26 -12.61
CA GLY A 377 18.63 0.94 -13.32
C GLY A 377 17.57 2.05 -13.28
N THR A 378 17.07 2.49 -14.43
CA THR A 378 16.17 3.65 -14.53
C THR A 378 14.84 3.28 -15.16
N LEU A 379 13.74 3.67 -14.51
CA LEU A 379 12.39 3.66 -15.07
C LEU A 379 12.03 5.10 -15.47
N ALA A 380 11.96 5.38 -16.77
CA ALA A 380 11.91 6.75 -17.26
C ALA A 380 10.50 7.34 -17.27
N ASN A 381 9.53 6.59 -17.77
CA ASN A 381 8.20 7.09 -18.08
C ASN A 381 7.14 6.48 -17.17
N ASN A 382 6.07 7.24 -16.93
CA ASN A 382 4.90 6.73 -16.23
C ASN A 382 4.36 5.48 -16.95
N GLY A 383 4.11 4.40 -16.21
CA GLY A 383 3.70 3.10 -16.73
C GLY A 383 4.84 2.19 -17.20
N ASP A 384 6.10 2.65 -17.17
CA ASP A 384 7.26 1.75 -17.37
C ASP A 384 7.30 0.72 -16.25
N PHE A 385 7.59 -0.53 -16.60
CA PHE A 385 7.73 -1.62 -15.65
C PHE A 385 8.86 -2.59 -16.02
N VAL A 386 9.42 -3.24 -15.01
CA VAL A 386 10.43 -4.30 -15.14
C VAL A 386 9.94 -5.54 -14.42
N VAL A 387 10.12 -6.70 -15.05
CA VAL A 387 9.79 -8.00 -14.46
C VAL A 387 11.07 -8.69 -14.03
N VAL A 388 11.16 -9.02 -12.74
CA VAL A 388 12.26 -9.79 -12.16
C VAL A 388 11.74 -11.17 -11.77
N THR A 389 12.51 -12.21 -12.07
CA THR A 389 12.19 -13.58 -11.64
C THR A 389 13.33 -14.10 -10.77
N ILE A 390 12.99 -14.57 -9.57
CA ILE A 390 13.89 -15.29 -8.67
C ILE A 390 13.44 -16.74 -8.60
N LEU A 391 14.38 -17.65 -8.81
CA LEU A 391 14.19 -19.09 -8.81
C LEU A 391 14.74 -19.68 -7.51
N VAL A 392 13.89 -20.40 -6.79
CA VAL A 392 14.25 -21.05 -5.54
C VAL A 392 13.79 -22.50 -5.49
N SER A 393 14.37 -23.29 -4.59
CA SER A 393 13.95 -24.65 -4.29
C SER A 393 13.62 -24.80 -2.81
N PRO A 394 12.37 -25.11 -2.44
CA PRO A 394 11.98 -25.28 -1.05
C PRO A 394 12.70 -26.47 -0.40
N VAL A 395 13.14 -26.31 0.85
CA VAL A 395 13.84 -27.35 1.63
C VAL A 395 13.04 -27.88 2.81
N LEU A 396 11.99 -27.17 3.24
CA LEU A 396 11.11 -27.57 4.34
C LEU A 396 9.63 -27.49 3.92
N PRO A 397 8.75 -28.37 4.43
CA PRO A 397 7.31 -28.24 4.23
C PRO A 397 6.72 -27.20 5.18
N GLY A 398 5.59 -26.58 4.78
CA GLY A 398 4.90 -25.57 5.57
C GLY A 398 4.48 -24.36 4.73
N VAL A 399 3.92 -23.35 5.40
CA VAL A 399 3.67 -22.04 4.78
C VAL A 399 4.91 -21.18 5.01
N MET A 400 5.52 -20.70 3.94
CA MET A 400 6.65 -19.77 3.98
C MET A 400 6.24 -18.43 3.41
N TRP A 401 6.83 -17.35 3.91
CA TRP A 401 6.51 -15.98 3.49
C TRP A 401 7.72 -15.37 2.80
N ASN A 402 7.57 -15.00 1.53
CA ASN A 402 8.58 -14.23 0.82
C ASN A 402 8.26 -12.75 0.96
N ARG A 403 9.25 -11.93 1.27
CA ARG A 403 9.09 -10.49 1.42
C ARG A 403 10.18 -9.75 0.68
N ALA A 404 9.74 -8.92 -0.26
CA ALA A 404 10.61 -8.09 -1.06
C ALA A 404 10.19 -6.63 -0.96
N GLN A 405 11.15 -5.75 -1.27
CA GLN A 405 10.91 -4.34 -1.40
C GLN A 405 11.66 -3.74 -2.59
N VAL A 406 11.20 -2.59 -3.06
CA VAL A 406 11.88 -1.81 -4.08
C VAL A 406 12.22 -0.42 -3.58
N VAL A 407 13.40 0.08 -3.93
CA VAL A 407 13.88 1.42 -3.59
C VAL A 407 14.41 2.13 -4.83
N ALA A 408 14.44 3.46 -4.81
CA ALA A 408 15.02 4.33 -5.84
C ALA A 408 15.64 5.58 -5.17
N ASN A 409 16.38 6.38 -5.94
CA ASN A 409 17.00 7.61 -5.44
C ASN A 409 16.00 8.75 -5.22
N GLU A 410 14.98 8.84 -6.07
CA GLU A 410 13.97 9.86 -5.98
C GLU A 410 13.00 9.55 -4.85
N TYR A 411 12.43 10.61 -4.29
CA TYR A 411 11.52 10.49 -3.18
C TYR A 411 10.23 9.78 -3.62
N ASP A 412 9.76 8.80 -2.85
CA ASP A 412 8.48 8.14 -3.09
C ASP A 412 7.45 8.57 -2.02
N PHE A 413 6.33 9.11 -2.48
CA PHE A 413 5.23 9.55 -1.61
C PHE A 413 4.35 8.40 -1.10
N ALA A 414 4.45 7.21 -1.67
CA ALA A 414 3.57 6.08 -1.39
C ALA A 414 4.35 4.85 -0.93
N THR A 415 5.37 5.01 -0.08
CA THR A 415 6.32 3.95 0.31
C THR A 415 5.69 2.60 0.71
N GLU A 416 4.45 2.58 1.18
CA GLU A 416 3.69 1.37 1.47
C GLU A 416 3.50 0.44 0.26
N ASN A 417 3.45 0.97 -0.96
CA ASN A 417 3.29 0.20 -2.18
C ASN A 417 4.61 -0.42 -2.70
N ASN A 418 5.73 -0.09 -2.05
CA ASN A 418 7.07 -0.57 -2.40
C ASN A 418 7.43 -1.88 -1.71
N LEU A 419 6.61 -2.30 -0.74
CA LEU A 419 6.76 -3.58 -0.07
C LEU A 419 5.73 -4.59 -0.56
N SER A 420 6.18 -5.83 -0.71
CA SER A 420 5.31 -6.93 -1.13
C SER A 420 5.65 -8.19 -0.35
N THR A 421 4.62 -8.77 0.29
CA THR A 421 4.74 -10.03 1.04
C THR A 421 3.82 -11.07 0.43
N ARG A 422 4.33 -12.28 0.16
CA ARG A 422 3.57 -13.38 -0.43
C ARG A 422 3.80 -14.72 0.27
N PRO A 423 2.73 -15.40 0.75
CA PRO A 423 2.84 -16.74 1.28
C PRO A 423 2.93 -17.78 0.14
N THR A 424 3.61 -18.88 0.40
CA THR A 424 3.63 -20.08 -0.44
C THR A 424 3.49 -21.31 0.43
N LEU A 425 2.66 -22.26 0.01
CA LEU A 425 2.55 -23.56 0.69
C LEU A 425 3.50 -24.57 0.04
N THR A 426 4.41 -25.13 0.84
CA THR A 426 5.33 -26.19 0.43
C THR A 426 4.92 -27.52 1.05
N LEU A 427 4.84 -28.56 0.22
CA LEU A 427 4.44 -29.91 0.59
C LEU A 427 5.64 -30.87 0.52
N LEU A 428 5.65 -31.93 1.32
CA LEU A 428 6.61 -33.02 1.10
C LEU A 428 6.25 -33.81 -0.15
N THR A 429 7.25 -34.23 -0.93
CA THR A 429 7.06 -35.28 -1.93
C THR A 429 6.53 -36.52 -1.22
N PRO A 430 5.41 -37.13 -1.66
CA PRO A 430 4.95 -38.37 -1.07
C PRO A 430 5.99 -39.48 -1.30
N LEU A 431 6.66 -39.92 -0.24
CA LEU A 431 7.59 -41.04 -0.25
C LEU A 431 6.87 -42.30 0.24
N LEU A 432 6.81 -43.32 -0.61
CA LEU A 432 6.33 -44.65 -0.26
C LEU A 432 7.51 -45.59 -0.02
N SER A 433 7.78 -45.95 1.23
CA SER A 433 8.77 -46.97 1.58
C SER A 433 8.10 -48.30 1.93
N ILE A 434 8.78 -49.41 1.63
CA ILE A 434 8.28 -50.77 1.81
C ILE A 434 9.23 -51.54 2.74
N GLU A 435 8.67 -52.22 3.72
CA GLU A 435 9.40 -53.11 4.63
C GLU A 435 8.76 -54.50 4.60
N ALA A 436 9.56 -55.55 4.45
CA ALA A 436 9.08 -56.93 4.54
C ALA A 436 8.87 -57.35 6.00
N LEU A 437 7.71 -57.94 6.30
CA LEU A 437 7.36 -58.45 7.62
C LEU A 437 7.36 -59.98 7.65
N ALA A 438 7.45 -60.55 8.85
CA ALA A 438 7.29 -61.98 9.07
C ALA A 438 5.92 -62.49 8.57
N GLY A 439 5.93 -63.64 7.89
CA GLY A 439 4.74 -64.29 7.35
C GLY A 439 4.27 -63.77 5.98
N ALA A 440 5.20 -63.38 5.10
CA ALA A 440 4.90 -62.91 3.73
C ALA A 440 3.93 -61.72 3.68
N ARG A 441 4.18 -60.70 4.51
CA ARG A 441 3.43 -59.43 4.51
C ARG A 441 4.37 -58.27 4.29
N TYR A 442 3.84 -57.14 3.81
CA TYR A 442 4.61 -55.92 3.62
C TYR A 442 3.98 -54.76 4.39
N ARG A 443 4.82 -54.01 5.10
CA ARG A 443 4.46 -52.70 5.67
C ARG A 443 4.79 -51.63 4.63
N LEU A 444 3.79 -50.84 4.30
CA LEU A 444 3.92 -49.65 3.47
C LEU A 444 3.89 -48.44 4.39
N ARG A 445 4.89 -47.57 4.27
CA ARG A 445 4.93 -46.29 4.96
C ARG A 445 4.88 -45.18 3.94
N LEU A 446 3.79 -44.42 3.94
CA LEU A 446 3.61 -43.22 3.13
C LEU A 446 3.94 -42.01 3.99
N THR A 447 4.90 -41.20 3.54
CA THR A 447 5.25 -39.91 4.17
C THR A 447 4.94 -38.81 3.17
N GLY A 448 4.22 -37.76 3.53
CA GLY A 448 3.81 -36.71 2.59
C GLY A 448 3.01 -35.60 3.27
N ALA A 449 2.44 -34.70 2.47
CA ALA A 449 1.61 -33.60 2.97
C ALA A 449 0.37 -34.06 3.73
N VAL A 450 0.14 -33.45 4.90
CA VAL A 450 -1.06 -33.68 5.73
C VAL A 450 -2.32 -33.27 4.96
N ASP A 451 -3.42 -33.98 5.17
CA ASP A 451 -4.73 -33.75 4.53
C ASP A 451 -4.79 -33.98 3.00
N VAL A 452 -3.71 -34.44 2.37
CA VAL A 452 -3.76 -34.90 0.97
C VAL A 452 -4.26 -36.35 0.92
N ARG A 453 -5.35 -36.57 0.17
CA ARG A 453 -5.88 -37.92 -0.08
C ARG A 453 -5.05 -38.64 -1.13
N HIS A 454 -4.70 -39.87 -0.83
CA HIS A 454 -3.99 -40.80 -1.69
C HIS A 454 -4.80 -42.08 -1.86
N ARG A 455 -4.68 -42.67 -3.04
CA ARG A 455 -5.07 -44.04 -3.34
C ARG A 455 -3.80 -44.87 -3.40
N ILE A 456 -3.67 -45.84 -2.50
CA ILE A 456 -2.56 -46.80 -2.54
C ILE A 456 -3.01 -47.98 -3.38
N GLU A 457 -2.21 -48.30 -4.39
CA GLU A 457 -2.48 -49.39 -5.32
C GLU A 457 -1.33 -50.40 -5.32
N ALA A 458 -1.67 -51.65 -5.59
CA ALA A 458 -0.72 -52.73 -5.75
C ALA A 458 -0.92 -53.45 -7.08
N SER A 459 0.16 -53.99 -7.62
CA SER A 459 0.15 -54.74 -8.87
C SER A 459 1.14 -55.92 -8.82
N THR A 460 0.84 -56.97 -9.57
CA THR A 460 1.74 -58.12 -9.78
C THR A 460 2.40 -58.10 -11.15
N ASN A 461 1.94 -57.27 -12.07
CA ASN A 461 2.38 -57.23 -13.47
C ASN A 461 2.61 -55.80 -14.02
N LEU A 462 2.44 -54.77 -13.20
CA LEU A 462 2.54 -53.33 -13.54
C LEU A 462 1.48 -52.81 -14.52
N LEU A 463 0.58 -53.67 -15.00
CA LEU A 463 -0.50 -53.31 -15.93
C LEU A 463 -1.83 -53.16 -15.19
N ASP A 464 -2.15 -54.14 -14.35
CA ASP A 464 -3.37 -54.18 -13.56
C ASP A 464 -3.09 -53.71 -12.13
N TRP A 465 -3.79 -52.67 -11.70
CA TRP A 465 -3.58 -52.02 -10.41
C TRP A 465 -4.84 -52.11 -9.55
N ASP A 466 -4.74 -52.85 -8.44
CA ASP A 466 -5.81 -52.98 -7.47
C ASP A 466 -5.65 -51.92 -6.37
N THR A 467 -6.75 -51.26 -6.01
CA THR A 467 -6.76 -50.34 -4.88
C THR A 467 -6.72 -51.12 -3.58
N LEU A 468 -5.66 -50.92 -2.78
CA LEU A 468 -5.56 -51.48 -1.43
C LEU A 468 -6.37 -50.66 -0.43
N VAL A 469 -6.21 -49.34 -0.47
CA VAL A 469 -6.86 -48.44 0.49
C VAL A 469 -6.90 -47.00 -0.03
N PHE A 470 -7.95 -46.28 0.35
CA PHE A 470 -8.03 -44.83 0.27
C PHE A 470 -7.63 -44.24 1.61
N THR A 471 -6.73 -43.27 1.60
CA THR A 471 -6.23 -42.69 2.84
C THR A 471 -5.95 -41.20 2.70
N ASN A 472 -6.20 -40.43 3.75
CA ASN A 472 -5.59 -39.12 3.94
C ASN A 472 -4.32 -39.31 4.78
N ILE A 473 -3.27 -38.53 4.52
CA ILE A 473 -2.07 -38.56 5.38
C ILE A 473 -2.42 -37.84 6.70
N VAL A 474 -3.18 -38.52 7.56
CA VAL A 474 -3.53 -38.07 8.90
C VAL A 474 -3.54 -39.30 9.81
N ASN A 475 -2.48 -39.48 10.59
CA ASN A 475 -2.60 -40.25 11.83
C ASN A 475 -3.08 -39.32 12.96
N SER A 476 -3.55 -39.88 14.08
CA SER A 476 -4.05 -39.09 15.23
C SER A 476 -3.04 -38.08 15.80
N ALA A 477 -1.77 -38.16 15.40
CA ALA A 477 -0.68 -37.27 15.81
C ALA A 477 -0.26 -36.24 14.74
N ARG A 478 -0.92 -36.17 13.57
CA ARG A 478 -0.63 -35.21 12.46
C ARG A 478 0.83 -35.18 11.97
N THR A 479 1.54 -36.30 12.08
CA THR A 479 2.99 -36.40 11.79
C THR A 479 3.36 -36.48 10.29
N GLY A 480 2.42 -36.29 9.36
CA GLY A 480 2.68 -36.42 7.92
C GLY A 480 3.08 -37.84 7.47
N THR A 481 2.81 -38.85 8.30
CA THR A 481 3.17 -40.26 8.05
C THR A 481 1.97 -41.17 8.28
N LEU A 482 1.78 -42.14 7.40
CA LEU A 482 0.80 -43.21 7.50
C LEU A 482 1.45 -44.58 7.28
N GLU A 483 1.09 -45.56 8.11
CA GLU A 483 1.49 -46.96 7.93
C GLU A 483 0.28 -47.84 7.56
N ILE A 484 0.47 -48.69 6.57
CA ILE A 484 -0.51 -49.67 6.08
C ILE A 484 0.18 -51.03 6.00
N ILE A 485 -0.54 -52.10 6.31
CA ILE A 485 -0.06 -53.47 6.09
C ILE A 485 -0.83 -54.07 4.92
N ASP A 486 -0.12 -54.50 3.88
CA ASP A 486 -0.72 -55.27 2.79
C ASP A 486 -0.93 -56.72 3.27
N LEU A 487 -2.15 -57.01 3.71
CA LEU A 487 -2.56 -58.35 4.13
C LEU A 487 -2.83 -59.29 2.94
N SER A 488 -2.93 -58.75 1.72
CA SER A 488 -3.23 -59.53 0.52
C SER A 488 -1.99 -60.12 -0.18
N ALA A 489 -0.79 -59.69 0.22
CA ALA A 489 0.47 -60.04 -0.44
C ALA A 489 1.04 -61.43 -0.06
N THR A 490 0.19 -62.46 0.05
CA THR A 490 0.64 -63.79 0.50
C THR A 490 1.13 -64.63 -0.69
N ASN A 491 2.36 -65.19 -0.61
CA ASN A 491 2.94 -66.12 -1.59
C ASN A 491 3.04 -65.59 -3.05
N LEU A 492 3.23 -64.29 -3.24
CA LEU A 492 3.40 -63.69 -4.57
C LEU A 492 4.89 -63.62 -4.95
N PRO A 493 5.27 -63.92 -6.22
CA PRO A 493 6.66 -63.87 -6.68
C PRO A 493 7.18 -62.43 -6.79
N GLN A 494 6.28 -61.47 -7.05
CA GLN A 494 6.57 -60.04 -7.07
C GLN A 494 5.31 -59.24 -6.71
N ARG A 495 5.50 -58.09 -6.07
CA ARG A 495 4.45 -57.14 -5.72
C ARG A 495 5.02 -55.73 -5.86
N SER A 496 4.37 -54.92 -6.67
CA SER A 496 4.71 -53.50 -6.88
C SER A 496 3.65 -52.62 -6.25
N TYR A 497 4.06 -51.45 -5.77
CA TYR A 497 3.19 -50.51 -5.07
C TYR A 497 3.35 -49.12 -5.67
N ARG A 498 2.25 -48.34 -5.69
CA ARG A 498 2.30 -46.92 -5.98
C ARG A 498 1.29 -46.16 -5.13
N ALA A 499 1.59 -44.90 -4.88
CA ALA A 499 0.66 -43.95 -4.29
C ALA A 499 0.18 -42.99 -5.38
N VAL A 500 -1.12 -42.87 -5.56
CA VAL A 500 -1.74 -41.94 -6.52
C VAL A 500 -2.43 -40.84 -5.71
N ALA A 501 -1.98 -39.60 -5.85
CA ALA A 501 -2.66 -38.46 -5.24
C ALA A 501 -4.05 -38.30 -5.88
N LEU A 502 -5.06 -38.03 -5.05
CA LEU A 502 -6.42 -37.74 -5.48
C LEU A 502 -6.71 -36.25 -5.31
N PRO A 503 -7.50 -35.65 -6.22
CA PRO A 503 -7.93 -34.25 -6.11
C PRO A 503 -8.83 -33.97 -4.89
#